data_AF-A0A2V7HIC9-F1
#
_entry.id   AF-A0A2V7HIC9-F1
#
_cell.length_a   1.000
_cell.length_b   1.000
_cell.length_c   1.000
_cell.angle_alpha   90.00
_cell.angle_beta   90.00
_cell.angle_gamma   90.00
#
_symmetry.space_group_name_H-M   'P 1'
#
loop_
_entity.id
_entity.type
_entity.pdbx_description
1 polymer ?
#
loop_
_entity_poly.entity_id
_entity_poly.type
_entity_poly.pdbx_seq_one_letter_code
_entity_poly.pdbx_strand_id
1 'polypeptide(L)'
;MKRDEILAAAACVFAQHGFRGSTTRRIADAAGVNEITLFRQFGSKEALIREAMQHMTQSVGLTALPKVPLDPESELTAWSESFMQHLRLRSSIIRKTMSEIEERPEMSESASYVPRQASNELCLYLTALKREGTAGEDFDPKTAAAMLMGSIFADAMGRDMMPDVYPQPQDEAAHMYSRLLLQAIGVENGSRKTTPKNTRRTKQLSP
;
A
#
# COMPACT_ATOMS: atom_id res chain seq x y z
N MET A 1 1.46 -6.81 -31.40
CA MET A 1 1.02 -6.31 -30.10
C MET A 1 1.09 -7.43 -29.08
N LYS A 2 1.85 -7.24 -28.00
CA LYS A 2 1.89 -8.22 -26.90
C LYS A 2 0.61 -8.06 -26.08
N ARG A 3 0.04 -9.16 -25.58
CA ARG A 3 -1.21 -9.18 -24.80
C ARG A 3 -1.22 -8.11 -23.69
N ASP A 4 -0.08 -7.87 -23.07
CA ASP A 4 0.12 -6.90 -21.99
C ASP A 4 -0.09 -5.44 -22.44
N GLU A 5 0.22 -5.11 -23.70
CA GLU A 5 -0.01 -3.77 -24.29
C GLU A 5 -1.53 -3.49 -24.41
N ILE A 6 -2.31 -4.51 -24.76
CA ILE A 6 -3.79 -4.41 -24.80
C ILE A 6 -4.34 -4.23 -23.40
N LEU A 7 -3.84 -4.98 -22.42
CA LEU A 7 -4.26 -4.87 -21.02
C LEU A 7 -3.93 -3.48 -20.46
N ALA A 8 -2.75 -2.93 -20.76
CA ALA A 8 -2.39 -1.57 -20.37
C ALA A 8 -3.31 -0.51 -21.01
N ALA A 9 -3.60 -0.64 -22.31
CA ALA A 9 -4.53 0.25 -23.00
C ALA A 9 -5.95 0.17 -22.42
N ALA A 10 -6.45 -1.04 -22.16
CA ALA A 10 -7.75 -1.27 -21.55
C ALA A 10 -7.85 -0.64 -20.15
N ALA A 11 -6.81 -0.78 -19.32
CA ALA A 11 -6.76 -0.18 -17.99
C ALA A 11 -6.75 1.35 -18.04
N CYS A 12 -6.03 1.94 -19.00
CA CYS A 12 -5.99 3.38 -19.23
C CYS A 12 -7.38 3.93 -19.64
N VAL A 13 -8.01 3.28 -20.62
CA VAL A 13 -9.38 3.62 -21.07
C VAL A 13 -10.38 3.50 -19.90
N PHE A 14 -10.25 2.45 -19.09
CA PHE A 14 -11.07 2.26 -17.89
C PHE A 14 -10.88 3.37 -16.86
N ALA A 15 -9.63 3.71 -16.52
CA ALA A 15 -9.35 4.78 -15.56
C ALA A 15 -9.99 6.12 -15.97
N GLN A 16 -10.03 6.42 -17.26
CA GLN A 16 -10.61 7.66 -17.80
C GLN A 16 -12.15 7.61 -17.90
N HIS A 17 -12.72 6.48 -18.35
CA HIS A 17 -14.11 6.43 -18.81
C HIS A 17 -15.04 5.53 -17.99
N GLY A 18 -14.50 4.76 -17.05
CA GLY A 18 -15.23 3.77 -16.27
C GLY A 18 -15.75 2.62 -17.12
N PHE A 19 -16.55 1.75 -16.53
CA PHE A 19 -16.92 0.49 -17.19
C PHE A 19 -17.82 0.71 -18.41
N ARG A 20 -18.82 1.60 -18.27
CA ARG A 20 -19.76 1.91 -19.36
C ARG A 20 -19.06 2.58 -20.53
N GLY A 21 -18.14 3.51 -20.25
CA GLY A 21 -17.42 4.24 -21.27
C GLY A 21 -16.31 3.45 -21.96
N SER A 22 -15.81 2.36 -21.37
CA SER A 22 -14.73 1.54 -21.92
C SER A 22 -15.20 0.57 -23.00
N THR A 23 -15.73 1.07 -24.11
CA THR A 23 -16.21 0.22 -25.21
C THR A 23 -15.06 -0.56 -25.84
N THR A 24 -15.35 -1.75 -26.38
CA THR A 24 -14.37 -2.57 -27.12
C THR A 24 -13.73 -1.78 -28.25
N ARG A 25 -14.51 -0.96 -28.96
CA ARG A 25 -14.01 -0.01 -29.95
C ARG A 25 -12.96 0.95 -29.39
N ARG A 26 -13.25 1.62 -28.28
CA ARG A 26 -12.31 2.58 -27.68
C ARG A 26 -11.03 1.90 -27.21
N ILE A 27 -11.16 0.70 -26.64
CA ILE A 27 -10.00 -0.10 -26.21
C ILE A 27 -9.18 -0.53 -27.44
N ALA A 28 -9.84 -0.96 -28.51
CA ALA A 28 -9.19 -1.37 -29.75
C ALA A 28 -8.44 -0.20 -30.40
N ASP A 29 -9.07 0.98 -30.46
CA ASP A 29 -8.48 2.22 -30.95
C ASP A 29 -7.26 2.61 -30.11
N ALA A 30 -7.38 2.59 -28.76
CA ALA A 30 -6.28 2.91 -27.85
C ALA A 30 -5.12 1.90 -27.92
N ALA A 31 -5.43 0.64 -28.17
CA ALA A 31 -4.46 -0.41 -28.37
C ALA A 31 -3.96 -0.49 -29.83
N GLY A 32 -4.49 0.27 -30.80
CA GLY A 32 -4.10 0.11 -32.20
C GLY A 32 -4.34 -1.30 -32.77
N VAL A 33 -5.40 -1.98 -32.33
CA VAL A 33 -5.84 -3.31 -32.83
C VAL A 33 -7.28 -3.26 -33.32
N ASN A 34 -7.75 -4.33 -33.97
CA ASN A 34 -9.17 -4.48 -34.33
C ASN A 34 -9.98 -5.07 -33.16
N GLU A 35 -11.25 -4.68 -33.00
CA GLU A 35 -12.19 -5.26 -32.02
C GLU A 35 -12.30 -6.79 -32.12
N ILE A 36 -12.19 -7.35 -33.33
CA ILE A 36 -12.18 -8.81 -33.53
C ILE A 36 -11.00 -9.47 -32.80
N THR A 37 -9.84 -8.80 -32.76
CA THR A 37 -8.66 -9.29 -32.03
C THR A 37 -8.93 -9.31 -30.53
N LEU A 38 -9.58 -8.26 -30.00
CA LEU A 38 -9.96 -8.23 -28.58
C LEU A 38 -10.92 -9.37 -28.24
N PHE A 39 -11.96 -9.57 -29.06
CA PHE A 39 -12.94 -10.64 -28.83
C PHE A 39 -12.29 -12.03 -28.87
N ARG A 40 -11.38 -12.28 -29.82
CA ARG A 40 -10.66 -13.56 -29.92
C ARG A 40 -9.74 -13.82 -28.73
N GLN A 41 -9.12 -12.79 -28.17
CA GLN A 41 -8.15 -12.95 -27.08
C GLN A 41 -8.80 -12.99 -25.70
N PHE A 42 -9.86 -12.22 -25.47
CA PHE A 42 -10.42 -11.99 -24.13
C PHE A 42 -11.88 -12.45 -23.99
N GLY A 43 -12.56 -12.74 -25.10
CA GLY A 43 -13.94 -13.24 -25.13
C GLY A 43 -15.01 -12.18 -24.84
N SER A 44 -14.84 -11.34 -23.82
CA SER A 44 -15.77 -10.26 -23.49
C SER A 44 -15.07 -9.00 -22.98
N LYS A 45 -15.81 -7.88 -23.00
CA LYS A 45 -15.34 -6.61 -22.41
C LYS A 45 -15.08 -6.77 -20.92
N GLU A 46 -15.97 -7.48 -20.22
CA GLU A 46 -15.92 -7.75 -18.78
C GLU A 46 -14.63 -8.52 -18.44
N ALA A 47 -14.32 -9.57 -19.22
CA ALA A 47 -13.09 -10.34 -19.05
C ALA A 47 -11.85 -9.51 -19.33
N LEU A 48 -11.84 -8.75 -20.43
CA LEU A 48 -10.74 -7.84 -20.77
C LEU A 48 -10.48 -6.82 -19.66
N ILE A 49 -11.51 -6.13 -19.16
CA ILE A 49 -11.35 -5.12 -18.10
C ILE A 49 -10.86 -5.78 -16.80
N ARG A 50 -11.42 -6.92 -16.41
CA ARG A 50 -10.97 -7.66 -15.22
C ARG A 50 -9.50 -8.06 -15.31
N GLU A 51 -9.09 -8.63 -16.43
CA GLU A 51 -7.69 -9.01 -16.67
C GLU A 51 -6.77 -7.78 -16.70
N ALA A 52 -7.24 -6.66 -17.26
CA ALA A 52 -6.50 -5.40 -17.28
C ALA A 52 -6.25 -4.86 -15.86
N MET A 53 -7.28 -4.91 -15.00
CA MET A 53 -7.15 -4.54 -13.59
C MET A 53 -6.16 -5.44 -12.84
N GLN A 54 -6.22 -6.75 -13.06
CA GLN A 54 -5.30 -7.71 -12.44
C GLN A 54 -3.85 -7.50 -12.92
N HIS A 55 -3.65 -7.33 -14.22
CA HIS A 55 -2.33 -7.08 -14.79
C HIS A 55 -1.71 -5.78 -14.26
N MET A 56 -2.50 -4.71 -14.13
CA MET A 56 -1.97 -3.43 -13.66
C MET A 56 -1.63 -3.45 -12.17
N THR A 57 -2.29 -4.30 -11.38
CA THR A 57 -1.97 -4.49 -9.96
C THR A 57 -0.75 -5.40 -9.76
N GLN A 58 -0.52 -6.39 -10.64
CA GLN A 58 0.63 -7.33 -10.55
C GLN A 58 1.95 -6.79 -11.12
N SER A 59 1.91 -5.79 -12.00
CA SER A 59 3.07 -5.34 -12.79
C SER A 59 4.12 -4.49 -12.04
N VAL A 60 3.90 -4.14 -10.77
CA VAL A 60 4.92 -3.44 -9.96
C VAL A 60 5.13 -4.19 -8.66
N GLY A 61 6.34 -4.75 -8.51
CA GLY A 61 6.78 -5.39 -7.28
C GLY A 61 6.85 -4.37 -6.15
N LEU A 62 6.10 -4.62 -5.08
CA LEU A 62 6.33 -3.93 -3.81
C LEU A 62 7.70 -4.34 -3.29
N THR A 63 8.38 -3.41 -2.61
CA THR A 63 9.57 -3.76 -1.82
C THR A 63 9.15 -4.81 -0.80
N ALA A 64 9.81 -5.97 -0.79
CA ALA A 64 9.45 -7.05 0.11
C ALA A 64 10.01 -6.82 1.52
N LEU A 65 9.23 -7.19 2.54
CA LEU A 65 9.72 -7.22 3.92
C LEU A 65 10.56 -8.48 4.16
N PRO A 66 11.67 -8.38 4.91
CA PRO A 66 12.47 -9.55 5.22
C PRO A 66 11.73 -10.49 6.17
N LYS A 67 11.97 -11.79 6.03
CA LYS A 67 11.39 -12.80 6.95
C LYS A 67 11.97 -12.74 8.36
N VAL A 68 13.16 -12.17 8.50
CA VAL A 68 13.88 -11.97 9.76
C VAL A 68 14.18 -10.48 9.85
N PRO A 69 13.51 -9.73 10.74
CA PRO A 69 13.75 -8.30 10.91
C PRO A 69 15.18 -8.02 11.40
N LEU A 70 15.83 -7.01 10.83
CA LEU A 70 17.16 -6.56 11.25
C LEU A 70 17.13 -5.08 11.65
N ASP A 71 16.51 -4.24 10.83
CA ASP A 71 16.31 -2.81 11.08
C ASP A 71 14.85 -2.43 10.80
N PRO A 72 13.97 -2.53 11.81
CA PRO A 72 12.54 -2.36 11.58
C PRO A 72 12.11 -0.98 11.10
N GLU A 73 12.84 0.07 11.51
CA GLU A 73 12.54 1.44 11.08
C GLU A 73 12.83 1.61 9.59
N SER A 74 14.01 1.19 9.12
CA SER A 74 14.37 1.27 7.70
C SER A 74 13.54 0.33 6.82
N GLU A 75 13.34 -0.91 7.26
CA GLU A 75 12.57 -1.93 6.51
C GLU A 75 11.11 -1.51 6.31
N LEU A 76 10.44 -1.08 7.39
CA LEU A 76 9.05 -0.69 7.33
C LEU A 76 8.85 0.66 6.61
N THR A 77 9.83 1.57 6.70
CA THR A 77 9.83 2.82 5.92
C THR A 77 9.89 2.51 4.42
N ALA A 78 10.87 1.72 3.98
CA ALA A 78 11.03 1.38 2.55
C ALA A 78 9.81 0.63 1.99
N TRP A 79 9.25 -0.31 2.75
CA TRP A 79 8.02 -1.00 2.37
C TRP A 79 6.84 -0.02 2.24
N SER A 80 6.68 0.90 3.20
CA SER A 80 5.59 1.87 3.21
C SER A 80 5.71 2.90 2.09
N GLU A 81 6.92 3.36 1.78
CA GLU A 81 7.20 4.22 0.62
C GLU A 81 6.81 3.54 -0.70
N SER A 82 7.25 2.29 -0.88
CA SER A 82 6.95 1.49 -2.06
C SER A 82 5.44 1.26 -2.22
N PHE A 83 4.74 0.92 -1.12
CA PHE A 83 3.30 0.74 -1.12
C PHE A 83 2.55 2.05 -1.42
N MET A 84 2.96 3.15 -0.79
CA MET A 84 2.36 4.47 -1.01
C MET A 84 2.57 4.94 -2.46
N GLN A 85 3.77 4.78 -3.02
CA GLN A 85 4.05 5.09 -4.42
C GLN A 85 3.20 4.24 -5.36
N HIS A 86 3.05 2.94 -5.08
CA HIS A 86 2.20 2.05 -5.84
C HIS A 86 0.75 2.56 -5.89
N LEU A 87 0.20 2.99 -4.75
CA LEU A 87 -1.15 3.54 -4.66
C LEU A 87 -1.28 4.87 -5.41
N ARG A 88 -0.31 5.78 -5.25
CA ARG A 88 -0.33 7.10 -5.89
C ARG A 88 -0.28 7.01 -7.42
N LEU A 89 0.61 6.18 -7.96
CA LEU A 89 0.73 5.93 -9.40
C LEU A 89 -0.56 5.37 -10.02
N ARG A 90 -1.41 4.74 -9.20
CA ARG A 90 -2.64 4.06 -9.62
C ARG A 90 -3.91 4.71 -9.05
N SER A 91 -3.81 5.90 -8.49
CA SER A 91 -4.93 6.54 -7.77
C SER A 91 -6.16 6.74 -8.64
N SER A 92 -5.98 7.11 -9.91
CA SER A 92 -7.07 7.28 -10.86
C SER A 92 -7.85 5.99 -11.09
N ILE A 93 -7.15 4.87 -11.30
CA ILE A 93 -7.80 3.59 -11.51
C ILE A 93 -8.42 3.06 -10.23
N ILE A 94 -7.77 3.22 -9.07
CA ILE A 94 -8.29 2.79 -7.76
C ILE A 94 -9.59 3.52 -7.47
N ARG A 95 -9.60 4.86 -7.58
CA ARG A 95 -10.79 5.69 -7.39
C ARG A 95 -11.90 5.29 -8.36
N LYS A 96 -11.56 5.06 -9.64
CA LYS A 96 -12.55 4.63 -10.63
C LYS A 96 -13.14 3.26 -10.27
N THR A 97 -12.31 2.28 -9.92
CA THR A 97 -12.79 0.97 -9.48
C THR A 97 -13.68 1.10 -8.25
N MET A 98 -13.27 1.87 -7.23
CA MET A 98 -14.08 2.10 -6.04
C MET A 98 -15.45 2.69 -6.36
N SER A 99 -15.52 3.66 -7.28
CA SER A 99 -16.79 4.26 -7.71
C SER A 99 -17.74 3.29 -8.42
N GLU A 100 -17.23 2.18 -8.93
CA GLU A 100 -18.01 1.19 -9.70
C GLU A 100 -18.39 -0.03 -8.84
N ILE A 101 -17.79 -0.23 -7.65
CA ILE A 101 -17.99 -1.45 -6.83
C ILE A 101 -19.47 -1.65 -6.44
N GLU A 102 -20.22 -0.58 -6.16
CA GLU A 102 -21.64 -0.69 -5.79
C GLU A 102 -22.50 -1.17 -6.96
N GLU A 103 -22.26 -0.67 -8.17
CA GLU A 103 -22.95 -1.14 -9.38
C GLU A 103 -22.43 -2.50 -9.86
N ARG A 104 -21.17 -2.81 -9.53
CA ARG A 104 -20.40 -3.95 -10.07
C ARG A 104 -19.56 -4.63 -8.99
N PRO A 105 -20.17 -5.43 -8.10
CA PRO A 105 -19.48 -6.09 -7.00
C PRO A 105 -18.33 -6.99 -7.46
N GLU A 106 -18.36 -7.51 -8.68
CA GLU A 106 -17.30 -8.33 -9.28
C GLU A 106 -15.95 -7.60 -9.39
N MET A 107 -15.94 -6.27 -9.35
CA MET A 107 -14.70 -5.48 -9.36
C MET A 107 -13.95 -5.53 -8.03
N SER A 108 -14.64 -5.84 -6.93
CA SER A 108 -14.03 -5.89 -5.59
C SER A 108 -12.89 -6.90 -5.51
N GLU A 109 -13.01 -8.03 -6.21
CA GLU A 109 -12.00 -9.09 -6.20
C GLU A 109 -10.67 -8.62 -6.80
N SER A 110 -10.74 -7.95 -7.95
CA SER A 110 -9.56 -7.44 -8.65
C SER A 110 -8.91 -6.28 -7.88
N ALA A 111 -9.73 -5.41 -7.28
CA ALA A 111 -9.25 -4.30 -6.45
C ALA A 111 -8.51 -4.78 -5.19
N SER A 112 -8.92 -5.91 -4.65
CA SER A 112 -8.47 -6.38 -3.34
C SER A 112 -7.21 -7.27 -3.39
N TYR A 113 -6.73 -7.70 -4.57
CA TYR A 113 -5.59 -8.61 -4.67
C TYR A 113 -4.31 -8.05 -4.04
N VAL A 114 -3.84 -6.87 -4.48
CA VAL A 114 -2.62 -6.24 -3.95
C VAL A 114 -2.74 -5.86 -2.48
N PRO A 115 -3.82 -5.17 -2.03
CA PRO A 115 -4.00 -4.87 -0.61
C PRO A 115 -3.98 -6.12 0.27
N ARG A 116 -4.56 -7.24 -0.18
CA ARG A 116 -4.51 -8.51 0.57
C ARG A 116 -3.10 -9.08 0.67
N GLN A 117 -2.33 -9.06 -0.42
CA GLN A 117 -0.94 -9.53 -0.39
C GLN A 117 -0.07 -8.66 0.53
N ALA A 118 -0.15 -7.34 0.39
CA ALA A 118 0.53 -6.37 1.24
C ALA A 118 0.18 -6.54 2.72
N SER A 119 -1.12 -6.75 3.03
CA SER A 119 -1.59 -6.99 4.40
C SER A 119 -1.02 -8.28 4.99
N ASN A 120 -1.02 -9.37 4.22
CA ASN A 120 -0.48 -10.64 4.67
C ASN A 120 1.02 -10.56 4.96
N GLU A 121 1.78 -9.93 4.06
CA GLU A 121 3.21 -9.72 4.23
C GLU A 121 3.53 -8.89 5.48
N LEU A 122 2.86 -7.75 5.64
CA LEU A 122 3.02 -6.89 6.82
C LEU A 122 2.62 -7.62 8.11
N CYS A 123 1.52 -8.38 8.09
CA CYS A 123 1.11 -9.18 9.24
C CYS A 123 2.17 -10.23 9.64
N LEU A 124 2.79 -10.90 8.68
CA LEU A 124 3.85 -11.87 8.94
C LEU A 124 5.10 -11.19 9.51
N TYR A 125 5.45 -10.03 8.98
CA TYR A 125 6.58 -9.24 9.47
C TYR A 125 6.38 -8.75 10.91
N LEU A 126 5.20 -8.19 11.22
CA LEU A 126 4.84 -7.76 12.57
C LEU A 126 4.79 -8.95 13.56
N THR A 127 4.35 -10.12 13.08
CA THR A 127 4.39 -11.37 13.88
C THR A 127 5.83 -11.80 14.16
N ALA A 128 6.74 -11.62 13.20
CA ALA A 128 8.16 -11.90 13.40
C ALA A 128 8.78 -10.94 14.43
N LEU A 129 8.50 -9.64 14.37
CA LEU A 129 8.97 -8.67 15.38
C LEU A 129 8.54 -9.06 16.79
N LYS A 130 7.29 -9.52 16.95
CA LYS A 130 6.77 -10.03 18.21
C LYS A 130 7.50 -11.30 18.66
N ARG A 131 7.65 -12.28 17.77
CA ARG A 131 8.35 -13.56 18.06
C ARG A 131 9.81 -13.37 18.48
N GLU A 132 10.52 -12.43 17.84
CA GLU A 132 11.93 -12.14 18.15
C GLU A 132 12.10 -11.23 19.40
N GLY A 133 11.00 -10.82 20.04
CA GLY A 133 11.03 -9.92 21.20
C GLY A 133 11.49 -8.50 20.88
N THR A 134 11.47 -8.11 19.61
CA THR A 134 11.81 -6.75 19.15
C THR A 134 10.66 -5.77 19.36
N ALA A 135 9.42 -6.26 19.26
CA ALA A 135 8.21 -5.52 19.61
C ALA A 135 7.61 -6.06 20.92
N GLY A 136 6.73 -5.28 21.55
CA GLY A 136 5.99 -5.70 22.73
C GLY A 136 4.98 -6.82 22.45
N GLU A 137 4.52 -7.48 23.51
CA GLU A 137 3.58 -8.60 23.38
C GLU A 137 2.11 -8.17 23.24
N ASP A 138 1.78 -6.92 23.61
CA ASP A 138 0.41 -6.43 23.73
C ASP A 138 -0.08 -5.72 22.46
N PHE A 139 -0.09 -6.43 21.34
CA PHE A 139 -0.77 -6.01 20.12
C PHE A 139 -1.18 -7.19 19.23
N ASP A 140 -2.22 -6.96 18.41
CA ASP A 140 -2.64 -7.86 17.35
C ASP A 140 -1.99 -7.46 16.00
N PRO A 141 -1.16 -8.33 15.38
CA PRO A 141 -0.47 -8.00 14.13
C PRO A 141 -1.39 -7.62 12.97
N LYS A 142 -2.59 -8.21 12.88
CA LYS A 142 -3.55 -7.89 11.81
C LYS A 142 -4.12 -6.49 11.95
N THR A 143 -4.46 -6.11 13.18
CA THR A 143 -4.96 -4.77 13.52
C THR A 143 -3.90 -3.71 13.26
N ALA A 144 -2.67 -3.93 13.72
CA ALA A 144 -1.53 -3.05 13.45
C ALA A 144 -1.28 -2.90 11.93
N ALA A 145 -1.32 -3.99 11.18
CA ALA A 145 -1.18 -3.96 9.72
C ALA A 145 -2.30 -3.13 9.05
N ALA A 146 -3.55 -3.34 9.46
CA ALA A 146 -4.70 -2.60 8.95
C ALA A 146 -4.60 -1.09 9.23
N MET A 147 -4.11 -0.69 10.41
CA MET A 147 -3.91 0.71 10.78
C MET A 147 -2.87 1.39 9.89
N LEU A 148 -1.72 0.76 9.68
CA LEU A 148 -0.67 1.31 8.82
C LEU A 148 -1.13 1.40 7.37
N MET A 149 -1.68 0.31 6.83
CA MET A 149 -2.22 0.30 5.48
C MET A 149 -3.32 1.33 5.27
N GLY A 150 -4.24 1.46 6.22
CA GLY A 150 -5.32 2.44 6.17
C GLY A 150 -4.79 3.88 6.16
N SER A 151 -3.76 4.16 6.97
CA SER A 151 -3.12 5.48 7.01
C SER A 151 -2.43 5.81 5.68
N ILE A 152 -1.66 4.87 5.14
CA ILE A 152 -0.99 5.03 3.84
C ILE A 152 -2.01 5.20 2.70
N PHE A 153 -3.08 4.40 2.71
CA PHE A 153 -4.15 4.49 1.72
C PHE A 153 -4.89 5.82 1.78
N ALA A 154 -5.27 6.26 2.98
CA ALA A 154 -5.94 7.53 3.18
C ALA A 154 -5.07 8.70 2.67
N ASP A 155 -3.78 8.73 3.01
CA ASP A 155 -2.85 9.74 2.48
C ASP A 155 -2.77 9.69 0.95
N ALA A 156 -2.46 8.51 0.39
CA ALA A 156 -2.28 8.34 -1.04
C ALA A 156 -3.51 8.76 -1.86
N MET A 157 -4.72 8.56 -1.32
CA MET A 157 -5.97 8.91 -1.98
C MET A 157 -6.48 10.30 -1.63
N GLY A 158 -6.17 10.82 -0.45
CA GLY A 158 -6.82 11.99 0.14
C GLY A 158 -5.98 13.26 0.12
N ARG A 159 -4.65 13.17 -0.02
CA ARG A 159 -3.75 14.32 0.13
C ARG A 159 -4.06 15.49 -0.82
N ASP A 160 -4.37 15.22 -2.08
CA ASP A 160 -4.75 16.25 -3.05
C ASP A 160 -6.10 16.91 -2.74
N MET A 161 -6.97 16.20 -2.02
CA MET A 161 -8.34 16.65 -1.68
C MET A 161 -8.36 17.41 -0.35
N MET A 162 -7.54 16.99 0.61
CA MET A 162 -7.52 17.49 1.99
C MET A 162 -6.08 17.73 2.44
N PRO A 163 -5.36 18.71 1.85
CA PRO A 163 -3.94 18.92 2.13
C PRO A 163 -3.66 19.21 3.60
N ASP A 164 -4.57 19.90 4.30
CA ASP A 164 -4.43 20.28 5.71
C ASP A 164 -4.47 19.08 6.67
N VAL A 165 -5.02 17.94 6.24
CA VAL A 165 -5.07 16.70 7.04
C VAL A 165 -3.71 15.98 7.06
N TYR A 166 -2.85 16.24 6.07
CA TYR A 166 -1.56 15.58 5.89
C TYR A 166 -0.42 16.59 5.99
N PRO A 167 -0.07 17.02 7.23
CA PRO A 167 0.82 18.17 7.45
C PRO A 167 2.28 17.90 7.07
N GLN A 168 2.68 16.64 6.95
CA GLN A 168 4.05 16.26 6.61
C GLN A 168 4.27 16.30 5.10
N PRO A 169 5.50 16.62 4.65
CA PRO A 169 5.92 16.43 3.27
C PRO A 169 5.61 15.02 2.74
N GLN A 170 5.36 14.93 1.44
CA GLN A 170 4.91 13.71 0.78
C GLN A 170 5.92 12.55 0.90
N ASP A 171 7.20 12.88 0.87
CA ASP A 171 8.36 12.01 1.00
C ASP A 171 8.62 11.59 2.45
N GLU A 172 8.23 12.40 3.44
CA GLU A 172 8.38 12.07 4.86
C GLU A 172 7.22 11.25 5.43
N ALA A 173 6.05 11.27 4.78
CA ALA A 173 4.82 10.66 5.30
C ALA A 173 4.95 9.16 5.62
N ALA A 174 5.57 8.39 4.73
CA ALA A 174 5.74 6.95 4.91
C ALA A 174 6.61 6.63 6.15
N HIS A 175 7.73 7.33 6.32
CA HIS A 175 8.57 7.21 7.49
C HIS A 175 7.79 7.52 8.78
N MET A 176 7.01 8.60 8.79
CA MET A 176 6.23 9.00 9.96
C MET A 176 5.18 7.96 10.36
N TYR A 177 4.46 7.38 9.40
CA TYR A 177 3.49 6.31 9.68
C TYR A 177 4.16 5.05 10.22
N SER A 178 5.27 4.62 9.60
CA SER A 178 6.04 3.47 10.04
C SER A 178 6.58 3.66 11.45
N ARG A 179 7.18 4.82 11.73
CA ARG A 179 7.72 5.16 13.05
C ARG A 179 6.64 5.18 14.14
N LEU A 180 5.49 5.78 13.87
CA LEU A 180 4.37 5.80 14.83
C LEU A 180 3.85 4.40 15.13
N LEU A 181 3.75 3.53 14.11
CA LEU A 181 3.36 2.14 14.32
C LEU A 181 4.40 1.40 15.19
N LEU A 182 5.68 1.51 14.85
CA LEU A 182 6.77 0.85 15.58
C LEU A 182 6.79 1.28 17.05
N GLN A 183 6.60 2.56 17.33
CA GLN A 183 6.46 3.07 18.68
C GLN A 183 5.22 2.52 19.39
N ALA A 184 4.07 2.47 18.71
CA ALA A 184 2.82 1.96 19.28
C ALA A 184 2.91 0.48 19.65
N ILE A 185 3.66 -0.32 18.89
CA ILE A 185 3.89 -1.75 19.18
C ILE A 185 5.10 -1.99 20.09
N GLY A 186 5.75 -0.94 20.61
CA GLY A 186 6.81 -1.06 21.60
C GLY A 186 8.20 -1.40 21.06
N VAL A 187 8.50 -1.13 19.78
CA VAL A 187 9.88 -1.20 19.27
C VAL A 187 10.68 -0.03 19.85
N GLU A 188 11.68 -0.33 20.66
CA GLU A 188 12.54 0.69 21.25
C GLU A 188 13.49 1.27 20.20
N ASN A 189 13.40 2.58 19.94
CA ASN A 189 14.43 3.27 19.16
C ASN A 189 15.80 3.01 19.82
N GLY A 190 16.76 2.48 19.06
CA GLY A 190 18.15 2.22 19.47
C GLY A 190 18.97 3.48 19.83
N SER A 191 18.36 4.47 20.48
CA SER A 191 18.98 5.70 20.97
C SER A 191 18.26 6.25 22.19
N ARG A 192 18.17 5.44 23.26
CA ARG A 192 18.33 5.97 24.62
C ARG A 192 19.63 5.42 25.18
N LYS A 193 20.75 6.10 24.90
CA LYS A 193 21.92 6.04 25.79
C LYS A 193 21.42 6.48 27.17
N THR A 194 21.24 5.51 28.05
CA THR A 194 21.02 5.74 29.47
C THR A 194 22.23 6.47 30.01
N THR A 195 22.15 7.78 30.16
CA THR A 195 23.11 8.52 30.97
C THR A 195 23.00 7.98 32.40
N PRO A 196 24.05 7.44 33.02
CA PRO A 196 23.96 6.98 34.39
C PRO A 196 23.65 8.19 35.28
N LYS A 197 22.57 8.12 36.07
CA LYS A 197 22.31 9.07 37.16
C LYS A 197 23.48 8.97 38.14
N ASN A 198 24.43 9.88 38.01
CA ASN A 198 25.56 10.01 38.90
C ASN A 198 25.04 10.33 40.30
N THR A 199 25.10 9.35 41.19
CA THR A 199 24.64 9.43 42.58
C THR A 199 25.65 10.26 43.36
N ARG A 200 25.50 11.58 43.40
CA ARG A 200 26.25 12.41 44.35
C ARG A 200 25.67 12.25 45.75
N ARG A 201 26.25 11.29 46.49
CA ARG A 201 26.33 11.32 47.95
C ARG A 201 27.32 12.41 48.38
N THR A 202 26.83 13.45 49.04
CA THR A 202 27.60 14.31 49.96
C THR A 202 26.65 14.64 51.10
N LYS A 203 26.66 13.80 52.15
CA LYS A 203 27.31 14.03 53.46
C LYS A 203 26.61 15.11 54.30
N GLN A 204 25.98 14.59 55.35
CA GLN A 204 25.60 15.20 56.64
C GLN A 204 26.38 16.46 57.03
N LEU A 205 25.68 17.44 57.59
CA LEU A 205 25.96 17.99 58.93
C LEU A 205 24.81 18.91 59.37
N SER A 206 24.04 18.44 60.35
CA SER A 206 23.32 19.25 61.36
C SER A 206 24.06 19.00 62.68
N PRO A 207 23.99 19.89 63.67
CA PRO A 207 22.73 20.24 64.35
C PRO A 207 22.18 21.62 64.02
#